data_AF-A0A9D3NUI5-F1
#
_entry.id   AF-A0A9D3NUI5-F1
#
_cell.length_a   1.000
_cell.length_b   1.000
_cell.length_c   1.000
_cell.angle_alpha   90.00
_cell.angle_beta   90.00
_cell.angle_gamma   90.00
#
_symmetry.space_group_name_H-M   'P 1'
#
loop_
_entity.id
_entity.type
_entity.pdbx_description
1 polymer ?
#
loop_
_entity_poly.entity_id
_entity_poly.type
_entity_poly.pdbx_seq_one_letter_code
_entity_poly.pdbx_strand_id
1 'polypeptide(L)'
;MDNTAKKLQLKSDVGLIGGVSLIAGVMIGSGIFMSPQTVLLNIGSPGASLVSWAGCGLLTMLASLSYTELGTVIHESGGEYMYILRTSGNLMAFICAFISLLVVRPSSNTGLALSFAQNAVAPFYEDCEIPALVIKSVAACGLVLLTIVNCLNVRSSMAVTTILMVVKFLALAVISISGVVSLIQGSTENLQNAFQGTSSSTGVIGMSFYQCLWAYDGWNTLNSVTEELKHPENGFFSHSLGAV
;
A
#
# COMPACT_ATOMS: atom_id res chain seq x y z
N MET A 1 1.07 12.08 -46.48
CA MET A 1 -0.09 11.99 -45.57
C MET A 1 0.48 11.68 -44.21
N ASP A 2 0.73 12.73 -43.44
CA ASP A 2 1.39 12.70 -42.13
C ASP A 2 0.35 12.27 -41.08
N ASN A 3 0.49 11.04 -40.60
CA ASN A 3 -0.41 10.43 -39.62
C ASN A 3 0.15 10.74 -38.23
N THR A 4 0.09 12.02 -37.84
CA THR A 4 0.49 12.44 -36.50
C THR A 4 -0.51 11.86 -35.51
N ALA A 5 -0.16 10.72 -34.91
CA ALA A 5 -0.92 10.12 -33.82
C ALA A 5 -1.13 11.19 -32.74
N LYS A 6 -2.38 11.63 -32.60
CA LYS A 6 -2.81 12.60 -31.59
C LYS A 6 -2.52 11.97 -30.22
N LYS A 7 -1.38 12.32 -29.61
CA LYS A 7 -1.00 11.86 -28.26
C LYS A 7 -2.16 12.25 -27.35
N LEU A 8 -2.89 11.26 -26.82
CA LEU A 8 -3.98 11.47 -25.87
C LEU A 8 -3.38 12.14 -24.64
N GLN A 9 -3.51 13.45 -24.52
CA GLN A 9 -3.07 14.19 -23.34
C GLN A 9 -4.19 14.16 -22.31
N LEU A 10 -3.87 13.62 -21.13
CA LEU A 10 -4.75 13.62 -19.97
C LEU A 10 -4.88 15.06 -19.43
N LYS A 11 -6.07 15.40 -18.91
CA LYS A 11 -6.34 16.76 -18.41
C LYS A 11 -5.74 16.92 -17.01
N SER A 12 -4.84 17.89 -16.82
CA SER A 12 -4.17 18.12 -15.54
C SER A 12 -5.08 18.83 -14.52
N ASP A 13 -5.94 18.09 -13.83
CA ASP A 13 -6.86 18.64 -12.82
C ASP A 13 -6.41 18.36 -11.37
N VAL A 14 -5.32 17.59 -11.14
CA VAL A 14 -4.89 17.20 -9.79
C VAL A 14 -3.87 18.20 -9.23
N GLY A 15 -4.29 19.02 -8.25
CA GLY A 15 -3.40 19.92 -7.48
C GLY A 15 -2.71 19.21 -6.30
N LEU A 16 -1.85 19.94 -5.56
CA LEU A 16 -1.06 19.39 -4.43
C LEU A 16 -1.91 18.64 -3.39
N ILE A 17 -3.02 19.24 -2.94
CA ILE A 17 -3.92 18.63 -1.95
C ILE A 17 -4.58 17.37 -2.52
N GLY A 18 -4.93 17.38 -3.81
CA GLY A 18 -5.47 16.21 -4.51
C GLY A 18 -4.43 15.08 -4.61
N GLY A 19 -3.18 15.42 -4.93
CA GLY A 19 -2.08 14.45 -4.99
C GLY A 19 -1.78 13.82 -3.64
N VAL A 20 -1.66 14.62 -2.56
CA VAL A 20 -1.45 14.10 -1.20
C VAL A 20 -2.62 13.22 -0.76
N SER A 21 -3.86 13.63 -1.03
CA SER A 21 -5.05 12.84 -0.70
C SER A 21 -5.09 11.51 -1.48
N LEU A 22 -4.64 11.53 -2.74
CA LEU A 22 -4.54 10.33 -3.57
C LEU A 22 -3.49 9.36 -3.03
N ILE A 23 -2.28 9.84 -2.69
CA ILE A 23 -1.26 8.98 -2.07
C ILE A 23 -1.77 8.41 -0.76
N ALA A 24 -2.30 9.26 0.12
CA ALA A 24 -2.79 8.83 1.43
C ALA A 24 -3.91 7.78 1.29
N GLY A 25 -4.83 7.98 0.34
CA GLY A 25 -5.92 7.05 0.08
C GLY A 25 -5.47 5.70 -0.51
N VAL A 26 -4.36 5.66 -1.25
CA VAL A 26 -3.83 4.42 -1.84
C VAL A 26 -2.88 3.70 -0.88
N MET A 27 -1.99 4.42 -0.19
CA MET A 27 -1.06 3.84 0.79
C MET A 27 -1.78 3.29 2.02
N ILE A 28 -2.82 3.98 2.50
CA ILE A 28 -3.60 3.52 3.66
C ILE A 28 -4.56 2.42 3.21
N GLY A 29 -3.99 1.21 3.07
CA GLY A 29 -4.66 0.01 2.62
C GLY A 29 -5.18 -0.87 3.74
N SER A 30 -5.55 -2.10 3.38
CA SER A 30 -5.85 -3.18 4.32
C SER A 30 -4.62 -3.69 5.07
N GLY A 31 -3.41 -3.37 4.59
CA GLY A 31 -2.16 -3.87 5.17
C GLY A 31 -1.98 -3.51 6.64
N ILE A 32 -2.39 -2.30 7.04
CA ILE A 32 -2.30 -1.85 8.44
C ILE A 32 -3.17 -2.67 9.41
N PHE A 33 -4.21 -3.35 8.93
CA PHE A 33 -5.07 -4.18 9.78
C PHE A 33 -4.54 -5.63 9.93
N MET A 34 -3.66 -6.07 9.03
CA MET A 34 -3.15 -7.45 9.00
C MET A 34 -1.67 -7.55 9.40
N SER A 35 -0.84 -6.63 8.91
CA SER A 35 0.61 -6.63 9.13
C SER A 35 1.02 -6.54 10.61
N PRO A 36 0.37 -5.74 11.50
CA PRO A 36 0.85 -5.60 12.88
C PRO A 36 0.90 -6.93 13.64
N GLN A 37 -0.11 -7.79 13.47
CA GLN A 37 -0.14 -9.11 14.11
C GLN A 37 1.03 -9.98 13.63
N THR A 38 1.26 -10.02 12.31
CA THR A 38 2.34 -10.83 11.72
C THR A 38 3.72 -10.32 12.12
N VAL A 39 3.93 -9.01 12.12
CA VAL A 39 5.19 -8.37 12.53
C VAL A 39 5.47 -8.66 13.99
N LEU A 40 4.48 -8.52 14.87
CA LEU A 40 4.64 -8.76 16.30
C LEU A 40 4.94 -10.23 16.61
N LEU A 41 4.24 -11.17 15.97
CA LEU A 41 4.47 -12.62 16.14
C LEU A 41 5.85 -13.05 15.66
N ASN A 42 6.34 -12.47 14.57
CA ASN A 42 7.67 -12.79 14.04
C ASN A 42 8.76 -12.23 14.95
N ILE A 43 8.70 -10.93 15.30
CA ILE A 43 9.78 -10.25 16.01
C ILE A 43 9.77 -10.50 17.52
N GLY A 44 8.62 -10.87 18.09
CA GLY A 44 8.46 -11.33 19.47
C GLY A 44 8.33 -10.23 20.53
N SER A 45 8.54 -8.96 20.18
CA SER A 45 8.44 -7.84 21.14
C SER A 45 7.78 -6.59 20.55
N PRO A 46 6.98 -5.85 21.35
CA PRO A 46 6.27 -4.67 20.86
C PRO A 46 7.21 -3.50 20.52
N GLY A 47 8.30 -3.32 21.28
CA GLY A 47 9.31 -2.29 21.03
C GLY A 47 10.05 -2.52 19.72
N ALA A 48 10.48 -3.75 19.43
CA ALA A 48 11.14 -4.06 18.16
C ALA A 48 10.19 -3.97 16.96
N SER A 49 8.90 -4.30 17.15
CA SER A 49 7.86 -4.08 16.14
C SER A 49 7.74 -2.60 15.77
N LEU A 50 7.62 -1.71 16.76
CA LEU A 50 7.54 -0.25 16.53
C LEU A 50 8.79 0.29 15.82
N VAL A 51 9.99 -0.17 16.19
CA VAL A 51 11.24 0.20 15.51
C VAL A 51 11.23 -0.27 14.04
N SER A 52 10.73 -1.47 13.77
CA SER A 52 10.61 -2.00 12.40
C SER A 52 9.65 -1.19 11.55
N TRP A 53 8.51 -0.77 12.13
CA TRP A 53 7.56 0.13 11.46
C TRP A 53 8.19 1.49 11.15
N ALA A 54 8.87 2.10 12.12
CA ALA A 54 9.57 3.38 11.92
C ALA A 54 10.67 3.26 10.84
N GLY A 55 11.45 2.18 10.87
CA GLY A 55 12.48 1.90 9.87
C GLY A 55 11.91 1.73 8.46
N CYS A 56 10.81 0.99 8.31
CA CYS A 56 10.14 0.83 7.01
C CYS A 56 9.51 2.13 6.50
N GLY A 57 8.96 2.96 7.39
CA GLY A 57 8.46 4.28 7.03
C GLY A 57 9.57 5.19 6.48
N LEU A 58 10.74 5.20 7.15
CA LEU A 58 11.90 5.96 6.68
C LEU A 58 12.41 5.46 5.33
N LEU A 59 12.52 4.14 5.16
CA LEU A 59 12.92 3.54 3.89
C LEU A 59 11.95 3.89 2.75
N THR A 60 10.64 3.83 3.01
CA THR A 60 9.60 4.17 2.03
C THR A 60 9.67 5.65 1.67
N MET A 61 9.92 6.52 2.63
CA MET A 61 10.14 7.94 2.39
C MET A 61 11.33 8.16 1.45
N LEU A 62 12.50 7.59 1.76
CA LEU A 62 13.69 7.72 0.91
C LEU A 62 13.48 7.16 -0.51
N ALA A 63 12.79 6.02 -0.62
CA ALA A 63 12.41 5.42 -1.91
C ALA A 63 11.48 6.36 -2.69
N SER A 64 10.46 6.93 -2.04
CA SER A 64 9.54 7.87 -2.66
C SER A 64 10.25 9.13 -3.15
N LEU A 65 11.17 9.71 -2.38
CA LEU A 65 11.94 10.89 -2.84
C LEU A 65 12.76 10.57 -4.10
N SER A 66 13.46 9.43 -4.10
CA SER A 66 14.25 8.99 -5.25
C SER A 66 13.38 8.78 -6.49
N TYR A 67 12.17 8.27 -6.30
CA TYR A 67 11.20 8.06 -7.37
C TYR A 67 10.57 9.36 -7.87
N THR A 68 10.36 10.33 -6.98
CA THR A 68 9.88 11.67 -7.35
C THR A 68 10.88 12.38 -8.27
N GLU A 69 12.18 12.31 -7.98
CA GLU A 69 13.24 12.82 -8.87
C GLU A 69 13.18 12.17 -10.26
N LEU A 70 12.86 10.88 -10.33
CA LEU A 70 12.73 10.20 -11.61
C LEU A 70 11.48 10.65 -12.38
N GLY A 71 10.39 10.91 -11.65
CA GLY A 71 9.12 11.42 -12.22
C GLY A 71 9.18 12.87 -12.70
N THR A 72 10.07 13.70 -12.16
CA THR A 72 10.32 15.06 -12.65
C THR A 72 11.26 15.08 -13.86
N VAL A 73 12.03 14.01 -14.10
CA VAL A 73 12.88 13.88 -15.30
C VAL A 73 12.10 13.25 -16.46
N ILE A 74 11.26 12.24 -16.19
CA ILE A 74 10.54 11.47 -17.19
C ILE A 74 9.03 11.76 -17.07
N HIS A 75 8.57 12.75 -17.83
CA HIS A 75 7.16 13.18 -17.87
C HIS A 75 6.31 12.34 -18.84
N GLU A 76 6.32 11.02 -18.67
CA GLU A 76 5.48 10.11 -19.45
C GLU A 76 4.61 9.25 -18.54
N SER A 77 3.32 9.13 -18.88
CA SER A 77 2.41 8.21 -18.20
C SER A 77 2.87 6.76 -18.37
N GLY A 78 2.92 6.01 -17.27
CA GLY A 78 3.29 4.58 -17.23
C GLY A 78 4.17 4.18 -16.05
N GLY A 79 4.61 5.15 -15.23
CA GLY A 79 5.31 4.90 -13.97
C GLY A 79 6.58 4.07 -14.15
N GLU A 80 6.73 3.03 -13.32
CA GLU A 80 7.89 2.13 -13.31
C GLU A 80 8.24 1.55 -14.69
N TYR A 81 7.23 1.23 -15.50
CA TYR A 81 7.46 0.67 -16.84
C TYR A 81 8.22 1.66 -17.74
N MET A 82 7.82 2.93 -17.75
CA MET A 82 8.48 3.95 -18.57
C MET A 82 9.89 4.25 -18.08
N TYR A 83 10.11 4.20 -16.77
CA TYR A 83 11.43 4.39 -16.18
C TYR A 83 12.42 3.30 -16.62
N ILE A 84 11.98 2.04 -16.61
CA ILE A 84 12.78 0.90 -17.05
C ILE A 84 12.97 0.92 -18.57
N LEU A 85 11.93 1.28 -19.32
CA LEU A 85 11.99 1.42 -20.77
C LEU A 85 13.05 2.42 -21.21
N ARG A 86 13.13 3.57 -20.52
CA ARG A 86 14.07 4.65 -20.85
C ARG A 86 15.51 4.33 -20.47
N THR A 87 15.72 3.61 -19.36
CA THR A 87 17.07 3.32 -18.83
C THR A 87 17.66 2.04 -19.37
N SER A 88 16.84 1.00 -19.54
CA SER A 88 17.28 -0.38 -19.81
C SER A 88 16.77 -0.94 -21.15
N GLY A 89 15.96 -0.17 -21.87
CA GLY A 89 15.43 -0.54 -23.20
C GLY A 89 14.23 -1.50 -23.17
N ASN A 90 13.75 -1.83 -24.37
CA ASN A 90 12.47 -2.53 -24.57
C ASN A 90 12.41 -3.93 -23.95
N LEU A 91 13.49 -4.71 -24.01
CA LEU A 91 13.50 -6.08 -23.52
C LEU A 91 13.33 -6.13 -22.00
N MET A 92 14.08 -5.30 -21.26
CA MET A 92 14.02 -5.27 -19.80
C MET A 92 12.66 -4.75 -19.33
N ALA A 93 12.14 -3.71 -19.98
CA ALA A 93 10.81 -3.19 -19.69
C ALA A 93 9.71 -4.24 -19.91
N PHE A 94 9.80 -5.02 -20.99
CA PHE A 94 8.87 -6.12 -21.25
C PHE A 94 8.93 -7.20 -20.15
N ILE A 95 10.13 -7.64 -19.75
CA ILE A 95 10.30 -8.65 -18.70
C ILE A 95 9.73 -8.16 -17.37
N CYS A 96 10.02 -6.92 -16.98
CA CYS A 96 9.48 -6.32 -15.76
C CYS A 96 7.96 -6.20 -15.81
N ALA A 97 7.39 -5.73 -16.92
CA ALA A 97 5.93 -5.68 -17.10
C ALA A 97 5.30 -7.08 -17.04
N PHE A 98 5.94 -8.07 -17.67
CA PHE A 98 5.48 -9.45 -17.69
C PHE A 98 5.44 -10.07 -16.29
N ILE A 99 6.51 -9.90 -15.50
CA ILE A 99 6.58 -10.36 -14.11
C ILE A 99 5.53 -9.62 -13.26
N SER A 100 5.40 -8.32 -13.43
CA SER A 100 4.43 -7.53 -12.67
C SER A 100 2.98 -7.96 -12.93
N LEU A 101 2.63 -8.25 -14.20
CA LEU A 101 1.29 -8.65 -14.59
C LEU A 101 0.95 -10.11 -14.23
N LEU A 102 1.90 -11.04 -14.38
CA LEU A 102 1.64 -12.46 -14.14
C LEU A 102 1.92 -12.91 -12.72
N VAL A 103 2.86 -12.27 -12.02
CA VAL A 103 3.31 -12.72 -10.70
C VAL A 103 2.91 -11.73 -9.63
N VAL A 104 3.34 -10.47 -9.73
CA VAL A 104 3.21 -9.50 -8.62
C VAL A 104 1.74 -9.15 -8.37
N ARG A 105 1.01 -8.66 -9.38
CA ARG A 105 -0.38 -8.21 -9.23
C ARG A 105 -1.33 -9.35 -8.79
N PRO A 106 -1.30 -10.56 -9.39
CA PRO A 106 -2.16 -11.66 -8.95
C PRO A 106 -1.82 -12.16 -7.55
N SER A 107 -0.53 -12.17 -7.17
CA SER A 107 -0.10 -12.59 -5.83
C SER A 107 -0.61 -11.64 -4.76
N SER A 108 -0.49 -10.33 -4.98
CA SER A 108 -1.01 -9.32 -4.05
C SER A 108 -2.53 -9.42 -3.88
N ASN A 109 -3.27 -9.59 -4.98
CA ASN A 109 -4.73 -9.76 -4.93
C ASN A 109 -5.14 -11.04 -4.21
N THR A 110 -4.38 -12.13 -4.40
CA THR A 110 -4.62 -13.41 -3.74
C THR A 110 -4.35 -13.31 -2.24
N GLY A 111 -3.25 -12.67 -1.84
CA GLY A 111 -2.92 -12.44 -0.42
C GLY A 111 -4.00 -11.64 0.29
N LEU A 112 -4.54 -10.60 -0.37
CA LEU A 112 -5.64 -9.81 0.16
C LEU A 112 -6.93 -10.63 0.28
N ALA A 113 -7.28 -11.42 -0.74
CA ALA A 113 -8.48 -12.24 -0.73
C ALA A 113 -8.44 -13.35 0.34
N LEU A 114 -7.28 -13.97 0.54
CA LEU A 114 -7.07 -14.94 1.61
C LEU A 114 -7.21 -14.30 2.99
N SER A 115 -6.61 -13.13 3.19
CA SER A 115 -6.73 -12.35 4.43
C SER A 115 -8.18 -12.00 4.73
N PHE A 116 -8.92 -11.53 3.72
CA PHE A 116 -10.35 -11.26 3.84
C PHE A 116 -11.14 -12.52 4.22
N ALA A 117 -10.89 -13.63 3.54
CA ALA A 117 -11.59 -14.89 3.79
C ALA A 117 -11.32 -15.43 5.20
N GLN A 118 -10.08 -15.34 5.69
CA GLN A 118 -9.73 -15.73 7.06
C GLN A 118 -10.51 -14.91 8.09
N ASN A 119 -10.55 -13.59 7.94
CA ASN A 119 -11.28 -12.72 8.87
C ASN A 119 -12.81 -12.86 8.75
N ALA A 120 -13.34 -13.12 7.56
CA ALA A 120 -14.77 -13.32 7.34
C ALA A 120 -15.29 -14.64 7.92
N VAL A 121 -14.46 -15.70 7.89
CA VAL A 121 -14.82 -17.04 8.35
C VAL A 121 -14.51 -17.24 9.84
N ALA A 122 -13.56 -16.49 10.41
CA ALA A 122 -13.14 -16.63 11.81
C ALA A 122 -14.30 -16.66 12.84
N PRO A 123 -15.33 -15.80 12.77
CA PRO A 123 -16.44 -15.83 13.74
C PRO A 123 -17.30 -17.11 13.68
N PHE A 124 -17.25 -17.86 12.58
CA PHE A 124 -18.01 -19.11 12.44
C PHE A 124 -17.26 -20.34 12.97
N TYR A 125 -15.99 -20.17 13.33
CA TYR A 125 -15.07 -21.23 13.74
C TYR A 125 -14.23 -20.79 14.94
N GLU A 126 -14.88 -20.27 15.99
CA GLU A 126 -14.19 -19.75 17.18
C GLU A 126 -13.36 -20.83 17.92
N ASP A 127 -13.88 -22.06 18.00
CA ASP A 127 -13.26 -23.17 18.75
C ASP A 127 -12.60 -24.25 17.86
N CYS A 128 -12.56 -24.05 16.53
CA CYS A 128 -12.11 -25.07 15.58
C CYS A 128 -11.09 -24.50 14.60
N GLU A 129 -10.13 -25.33 14.20
CA GLU A 129 -9.19 -24.97 13.14
C GLU A 129 -9.94 -24.82 11.82
N ILE A 130 -9.82 -23.65 11.19
CA ILE A 130 -10.55 -23.33 9.95
C ILE A 130 -9.98 -24.18 8.81
N PRO A 131 -10.79 -25.03 8.14
CA PRO A 131 -10.30 -25.85 7.05
C PRO A 131 -9.78 -24.97 5.90
N ALA A 132 -8.56 -25.24 5.42
CA ALA A 132 -7.93 -24.47 4.35
C ALA A 132 -8.77 -24.43 3.06
N LEU A 133 -9.58 -25.46 2.80
CA LEU A 133 -10.50 -25.50 1.66
C LEU A 133 -11.58 -24.42 1.75
N VAL A 134 -12.11 -24.17 2.95
CA VAL A 134 -13.15 -23.15 3.18
C VAL A 134 -12.58 -21.77 2.91
N ILE A 135 -11.42 -21.43 3.51
CA ILE A 135 -10.73 -20.15 3.28
C ILE A 135 -10.48 -19.92 1.79
N LYS A 136 -9.92 -20.92 1.10
CA LYS A 136 -9.63 -20.84 -0.35
C LYS A 136 -10.89 -20.67 -1.18
N SER A 137 -11.97 -21.38 -0.87
CA SER A 137 -13.25 -21.27 -1.59
C SER A 137 -13.90 -19.89 -1.41
N VAL A 138 -13.88 -19.33 -0.19
CA VAL A 138 -14.44 -18.02 0.11
C VAL A 138 -13.61 -16.92 -0.55
N ALA A 139 -12.27 -17.03 -0.51
CA ALA A 139 -11.37 -16.12 -1.20
C ALA A 139 -11.60 -16.13 -2.73
N ALA A 140 -11.70 -17.32 -3.33
CA ALA A 140 -11.96 -17.48 -4.75
C ALA A 140 -13.33 -16.91 -5.15
N CYS A 141 -14.38 -17.22 -4.39
CA CYS A 141 -15.73 -16.70 -4.61
C CYS A 141 -15.75 -15.16 -4.53
N GLY A 142 -15.10 -14.60 -3.50
CA GLY A 142 -14.98 -13.16 -3.32
C GLY A 142 -14.26 -12.47 -4.47
N LEU A 143 -13.15 -13.04 -4.96
CA LEU A 143 -12.43 -12.53 -6.12
C LEU A 143 -13.31 -12.55 -7.37
N VAL A 144 -13.96 -13.68 -7.68
CA VAL A 144 -14.82 -13.80 -8.86
C VAL A 144 -15.98 -12.81 -8.81
N LEU A 145 -16.63 -12.66 -7.64
CA LEU A 145 -17.69 -11.67 -7.44
C LEU A 145 -17.20 -10.25 -7.69
N LEU A 146 -16.06 -9.87 -7.10
CA LEU A 146 -15.48 -8.54 -7.30
C LEU A 146 -15.09 -8.31 -8.76
N THR A 147 -14.54 -9.32 -9.44
CA THR A 147 -14.23 -9.23 -10.87
C THR A 147 -15.50 -9.02 -11.70
N ILE A 148 -16.56 -9.78 -11.44
CA ILE A 148 -17.84 -9.63 -12.15
C ILE A 148 -18.41 -8.22 -11.93
N VAL A 149 -18.45 -7.72 -10.70
CA VAL A 149 -18.94 -6.36 -10.40
C VAL A 149 -18.12 -5.30 -11.12
N ASN A 150 -16.79 -5.45 -11.12
CA ASN A 150 -15.89 -4.55 -11.85
C ASN A 150 -16.11 -4.58 -13.37
N CYS A 151 -16.39 -5.75 -13.95
CA CYS A 151 -16.67 -5.88 -15.38
C CYS A 151 -18.05 -5.34 -15.77
N LEU A 152 -19.05 -5.42 -14.89
CA LEU A 152 -20.43 -5.01 -15.19
C LEU A 152 -20.67 -3.51 -14.99
N ASN A 153 -20.19 -2.92 -13.90
CA ASN A 153 -20.43 -1.50 -13.61
C ASN A 153 -19.31 -0.85 -12.81
N VAL A 154 -18.38 -0.21 -13.52
CA VAL A 154 -17.25 0.53 -12.93
C VAL A 154 -17.71 1.63 -11.95
N ARG A 155 -18.89 2.23 -12.16
CA ARG A 155 -19.41 3.27 -11.25
C ARG A 155 -19.77 2.71 -9.87
N SER A 156 -20.34 1.50 -9.83
CA SER A 156 -20.62 0.81 -8.58
C SER A 156 -19.32 0.42 -7.87
N SER A 157 -18.30 -0.06 -8.59
CA SER A 157 -16.98 -0.35 -8.02
C SER A 157 -16.29 0.87 -7.42
N MET A 158 -16.35 2.02 -8.10
CA MET A 158 -15.81 3.27 -7.58
C MET A 158 -16.53 3.68 -6.30
N ALA A 159 -17.87 3.63 -6.28
CA ALA A 159 -18.65 3.95 -5.08
C ALA A 159 -18.31 3.04 -3.89
N VAL A 160 -18.22 1.71 -4.11
CA VAL A 160 -17.83 0.75 -3.07
C VAL A 160 -16.42 1.05 -2.55
N THR A 161 -15.47 1.35 -3.44
CA THR A 161 -14.09 1.70 -3.06
C THR A 161 -14.04 2.97 -2.22
N THR A 162 -14.80 4.02 -2.59
CA THR A 162 -14.89 5.26 -1.81
C THR A 162 -15.49 5.02 -0.43
N ILE A 163 -16.56 4.23 -0.32
CA ILE A 163 -17.17 3.91 0.98
C ILE A 163 -16.16 3.14 1.85
N LEU A 164 -15.50 2.13 1.30
CA LEU A 164 -14.48 1.35 2.02
C LEU A 164 -13.31 2.22 2.47
N MET A 165 -12.88 3.19 1.65
CA MET A 165 -11.87 4.18 2.04
C MET A 165 -12.35 4.93 3.28
N VAL A 166 -13.53 5.56 3.24
CA VAL A 166 -14.06 6.34 4.37
C VAL A 166 -14.15 5.49 5.64
N VAL A 167 -14.68 4.26 5.53
CA VAL A 167 -14.79 3.33 6.67
C VAL A 167 -13.41 2.99 7.27
N LYS A 168 -12.40 2.72 6.43
CA LYS A 168 -11.04 2.42 6.90
C LYS A 168 -10.41 3.60 7.63
N PHE A 169 -10.55 4.82 7.10
CA PHE A 169 -10.04 6.02 7.78
C PHE A 169 -10.73 6.26 9.13
N LEU A 170 -12.04 6.04 9.20
CA LEU A 170 -12.81 6.11 10.44
C LEU A 170 -12.33 5.08 11.46
N ALA A 171 -12.14 3.83 11.04
CA ALA A 171 -11.64 2.76 11.90
C ALA A 171 -10.24 3.09 12.45
N LEU A 172 -9.34 3.61 11.59
CA LEU A 172 -8.02 4.04 12.03
C LEU A 172 -8.09 5.20 13.03
N ALA A 173 -8.95 6.19 12.79
CA ALA A 173 -9.13 7.30 13.73
C ALA A 173 -9.59 6.80 15.11
N VAL A 174 -10.55 5.87 15.15
CA VAL A 174 -11.03 5.25 16.39
C VAL A 174 -9.90 4.49 17.12
N ILE A 175 -9.14 3.66 16.39
CA ILE A 175 -8.01 2.91 16.96
C ILE A 175 -6.95 3.87 17.52
N SER A 176 -6.56 4.90 16.75
CA SER A 176 -5.56 5.89 17.21
C SER A 176 -6.03 6.66 18.44
N ILE A 177 -7.27 7.17 18.45
CA ILE A 177 -7.81 7.92 19.58
C ILE A 177 -7.92 7.04 20.83
N SER A 178 -8.46 5.82 20.70
CA SER A 178 -8.58 4.89 21.82
C SER A 178 -7.21 4.48 22.40
N GLY A 179 -6.20 4.31 21.54
CA GLY A 179 -4.82 4.05 21.97
C GLY A 179 -4.23 5.21 22.77
N VAL A 180 -4.39 6.46 22.29
CA VAL A 180 -3.92 7.65 23.02
C VAL A 180 -4.63 7.80 24.36
N VAL A 181 -5.95 7.63 24.41
CA VAL A 181 -6.71 7.68 25.67
C VAL A 181 -6.22 6.62 26.66
N SER A 182 -5.97 5.39 26.20
CA SER A 182 -5.46 4.31 27.05
C SER A 182 -4.05 4.60 27.60
N LEU A 183 -3.19 5.25 26.80
CA LEU A 183 -1.87 5.70 27.25
C LEU A 183 -1.97 6.78 28.33
N ILE A 184 -2.88 7.75 28.17
CA ILE A 184 -3.11 8.81 29.16
C ILE A 184 -3.67 8.24 30.47
N GLN A 185 -4.48 7.19 30.39
CA GLN A 185 -5.00 6.47 31.56
C GLN A 185 -3.96 5.60 32.28
N GLY A 186 -2.73 5.52 31.76
CA GLY A 186 -1.63 4.81 32.40
C GLY A 186 -1.55 3.30 32.09
N SER A 187 -2.28 2.81 31.08
CA SER A 187 -2.25 1.40 30.65
C SER A 187 -0.97 1.08 29.85
N THR A 188 0.20 1.22 30.47
CA THR A 188 1.53 1.09 29.83
C THR A 188 2.22 -0.24 30.09
N GLU A 189 1.54 -1.21 30.70
CA GLU A 189 2.10 -2.53 31.08
C GLU A 189 2.80 -3.23 29.89
N ASN A 190 2.18 -3.18 28.71
CA ASN A 190 2.74 -3.75 27.47
C ASN A 190 4.05 -3.08 26.99
N LEU A 191 4.36 -1.88 27.48
CA LEU A 191 5.54 -1.09 27.09
C LEU A 191 6.66 -1.14 28.14
N GLN A 192 6.40 -1.63 29.36
CA GLN A 192 7.41 -1.66 30.43
C GLN A 192 8.58 -2.60 30.10
N ASN A 193 8.28 -3.74 29.47
CA ASN A 193 9.28 -4.70 28.97
C ASN A 193 9.29 -4.75 27.43
N ALA A 194 9.26 -3.57 26.79
CA ALA A 194 8.99 -3.46 25.35
C ALA A 194 9.92 -4.29 24.44
N PHE A 195 11.15 -4.59 24.87
CA PHE A 195 12.12 -5.34 24.07
C PHE A 195 12.35 -6.77 24.57
N GLN A 196 11.62 -7.23 25.59
CA GLN A 196 11.75 -8.59 26.10
C GLN A 196 11.20 -9.58 25.05
N GLY A 197 11.93 -10.67 24.81
CA GLY A 197 11.54 -11.67 23.79
C GLY A 197 11.87 -11.28 22.35
N THR A 198 12.64 -10.21 22.12
CA THR A 198 13.05 -9.81 20.77
C THR A 198 13.90 -10.88 20.10
N SER A 199 13.46 -11.34 18.93
CA SER A 199 14.26 -12.22 18.08
C SER A 199 15.20 -11.39 17.19
N SER A 200 16.50 -11.51 17.42
CA SER A 200 17.54 -10.80 16.66
C SER A 200 18.01 -11.53 15.40
N SER A 201 17.29 -12.58 14.98
CA SER A 201 17.63 -13.32 13.77
C SER A 201 17.42 -12.45 12.54
N THR A 202 18.44 -12.36 11.67
CA THR A 202 18.39 -11.57 10.43
C THR A 202 17.21 -11.96 9.54
N GLY A 203 16.85 -13.25 9.49
CA GLY A 203 15.70 -13.72 8.72
C GLY A 203 14.36 -13.23 9.28
N VAL A 204 14.23 -13.17 10.61
CA VAL A 204 13.02 -12.69 11.29
C VAL A 204 12.85 -11.18 11.10
N ILE A 205 13.95 -10.43 11.21
CA ILE A 205 13.97 -8.99 10.94
C ILE A 205 13.58 -8.73 9.48
N GLY A 206 14.15 -9.47 8.53
CA GLY A 206 13.82 -9.35 7.10
C GLY A 206 12.35 -9.64 6.79
N MET A 207 11.77 -10.69 7.37
CA MET A 207 10.34 -11.01 7.21
C MET A 207 9.44 -9.94 7.85
N SER A 208 9.85 -9.37 8.98
CA SER A 208 9.12 -8.29 9.64
C SER A 208 9.12 -7.02 8.78
N PHE A 209 10.28 -6.65 8.22
CA PHE A 209 10.40 -5.53 7.28
C PHE A 209 9.58 -5.76 6.01
N TYR A 210 9.60 -6.97 5.45
CA TYR A 210 8.77 -7.31 4.29
C TYR A 210 7.28 -7.06 4.56
N GLN A 211 6.78 -7.47 5.72
CA GLN A 211 5.37 -7.27 6.09
C GLN A 211 5.01 -5.81 6.38
N CYS A 212 5.94 -5.05 6.97
CA CYS A 212 5.79 -3.61 7.14
C CYS A 212 5.76 -2.89 5.77
N LEU A 213 6.67 -3.22 4.86
CA LEU A 213 6.72 -2.64 3.52
C LEU A 213 5.45 -2.96 2.71
N TRP A 214 4.86 -4.15 2.88
CA TRP A 214 3.58 -4.47 2.28
C TRP A 214 2.44 -3.55 2.76
N ALA A 215 2.47 -3.11 4.02
CA ALA A 215 1.49 -2.14 4.53
C ALA A 215 1.73 -0.72 4.03
N TYR A 216 2.93 -0.40 3.55
CA TYR A 216 3.28 0.88 2.93
C TYR A 216 3.15 0.87 1.39
N ASP A 217 2.70 -0.24 0.79
CA ASP A 217 2.54 -0.35 -0.67
C ASP A 217 1.63 0.76 -1.23
N GLY A 218 1.98 1.27 -2.42
CA GLY A 218 1.26 2.37 -3.08
C GLY A 218 1.94 3.74 -3.04
N TRP A 219 3.12 3.85 -2.41
CA TRP A 219 3.94 5.08 -2.37
C TRP A 219 4.36 5.57 -3.77
N ASN A 220 4.46 4.68 -4.76
CA ASN A 220 4.84 4.98 -6.14
C ASN A 220 3.67 5.45 -7.03
N THR A 221 2.45 5.54 -6.51
CA THR A 221 1.24 5.77 -7.32
C THR A 221 1.23 7.11 -8.04
N LEU A 222 1.72 8.19 -7.42
CA LEU A 222 1.76 9.51 -8.07
C LEU A 222 2.58 9.52 -9.35
N ASN A 223 3.66 8.73 -9.41
CA ASN A 223 4.51 8.63 -10.59
C ASN A 223 3.78 8.05 -11.81
N SER A 224 2.69 7.33 -11.58
CA SER A 224 1.86 6.78 -12.67
C SER A 224 0.83 7.78 -13.21
N VAL A 225 0.56 8.86 -12.47
CA VAL A 225 -0.41 9.91 -12.82
C VAL A 225 0.25 11.29 -12.95
N THR A 226 1.54 11.32 -13.27
CA THR A 226 2.34 12.56 -13.41
C THR A 226 1.80 13.50 -14.47
N GLU A 227 1.22 12.98 -15.56
CA GLU A 227 0.58 13.80 -16.60
C GLU A 227 -0.73 14.48 -16.15
N GLU A 228 -1.34 14.03 -15.04
CA GLU A 228 -2.57 14.60 -14.48
C GLU A 228 -2.30 15.66 -13.40
N LEU A 229 -1.03 15.80 -12.97
CA LEU A 229 -0.62 16.75 -11.94
C LEU A 229 -0.46 18.16 -12.52
N LYS A 230 -1.01 19.15 -11.79
CA LYS A 230 -0.90 20.56 -12.14
C LYS A 230 0.39 21.17 -11.56
N HIS A 231 1.32 21.60 -12.41
CA HIS A 231 2.65 22.16 -12.07
C HIS A 231 3.54 21.21 -11.23
N PRO A 232 4.07 20.12 -11.80
CA PRO A 232 4.95 19.20 -11.09
C PRO A 232 6.25 19.87 -10.62
N GLU A 233 6.78 20.86 -11.33
CA GLU A 233 8.05 21.52 -11.01
C GLU A 233 8.06 22.44 -9.78
N ASN A 234 6.92 22.98 -9.35
CA ASN A 234 6.88 24.08 -8.37
C ASN A 234 6.38 23.69 -6.97
N GLY A 235 5.80 22.50 -6.80
CA GLY A 235 5.06 22.12 -5.59
C GLY A 235 5.86 21.39 -4.50
N PHE A 236 6.81 20.54 -4.86
CA PHE A 236 7.43 19.61 -3.89
C PHE A 236 8.72 20.16 -3.25
N PHE A 237 9.58 20.84 -4.00
CA PHE A 237 10.84 21.39 -3.48
C PHE A 237 10.71 22.77 -2.81
N SER A 238 9.76 23.61 -3.24
CA SER A 238 9.60 24.95 -2.66
C SER A 238 9.10 24.93 -1.22
N HIS A 239 8.35 23.89 -0.83
CA HIS A 239 7.76 23.79 0.50
C HIS A 239 8.60 22.99 1.51
N SER A 240 9.55 22.15 1.07
CA SER A 240 10.50 21.47 1.98
C SER A 240 11.73 22.32 2.31
N LEU A 241 12.06 23.31 1.47
CA LEU A 241 13.18 24.24 1.68
C LEU A 241 12.74 25.63 2.17
N GLY A 242 11.44 25.90 2.29
CA GLY A 242 10.91 27.15 2.87
C GLY A 242 10.83 27.18 4.40
N ALA A 243 11.38 26.18 5.08
CA ALA A 243 11.39 26.05 6.54
C ALA A 243 12.83 25.94 7.12
N VAL A 244 13.80 26.56 6.45
CA VAL A 244 15.10 26.96 7.03
C VAL A 244 15.43 28.38 6.56
#